data_AF-A0A7J2HM32-F1
#
_entry.id   AF-A0A7J2HM32-F1
#
_cell.length_a   1.000
_cell.length_b   1.000
_cell.length_c   1.000
_cell.angle_alpha   90.00
_cell.angle_beta   90.00
_cell.angle_gamma   90.00
#
_symmetry.space_group_name_H-M   'P 1'
#
loop_
_entity.id
_entity.type
_entity.pdbx_description
1 polymer ?
#
loop_
_entity_poly.entity_id
_entity_poly.type
_entity_poly.pdbx_seq_one_letter_code
_entity_poly.pdbx_strand_id
1 'polypeptide(L)' 'MKVVSNTPLVGESDLTKVTKTFLYQIGYLSKGADPEIPFRIFFDFFLKHPTKAWMVEEIANELKVSKP' A
#
# COMPACT_ATOMS: atom_id res chain seq x y z
N MET A 1 -2.92 -4.48 22.59
CA MET A 1 -1.73 -4.23 21.74
C MET A 1 -1.33 -2.79 21.95
N LYS A 2 -0.21 -2.51 22.62
CA LYS A 2 0.23 -1.14 22.96
C LYS A 2 1.26 -0.73 21.93
N VAL A 3 1.01 0.33 21.16
CA VAL A 3 2.01 0.89 20.24
C VAL A 3 3.08 1.56 21.11
N VAL A 4 4.29 0.98 21.13
CA VAL A 4 5.38 1.38 22.05
C VAL A 4 6.30 2.44 21.43
N SER A 5 6.11 2.80 20.15
CA SER A 5 6.84 3.86 19.48
C SER A 5 6.04 4.40 18.30
N ASN A 6 5.78 5.70 18.30
CA ASN A 6 5.23 6.48 17.20
C ASN A 6 6.28 7.45 16.64
N THR A 7 7.57 7.20 16.87
CA THR A 7 8.64 8.00 16.30
C THR A 7 8.50 7.97 14.78
N PRO A 8 8.20 9.10 14.10
CA PRO A 8 8.22 9.16 12.65
C PRO A 8 9.65 8.83 12.25
N LEU A 9 9.86 7.68 11.61
CA LEU A 9 11.22 7.17 11.38
C LEU A 9 12.02 8.03 10.38
N VAL A 10 11.41 9.03 9.75
CA VAL A 10 12.09 9.99 8.88
C VAL A 10 11.25 11.25 8.69
N GLY A 11 11.88 12.42 8.55
CA GLY A 11 11.29 13.60 7.89
C GLY A 11 11.12 13.39 6.39
N GLU A 12 10.70 12.21 5.97
CA GLU A 12 10.49 11.85 4.56
C GLU A 12 9.14 12.42 4.12
N SER A 13 9.19 13.37 3.21
CA SER A 13 8.01 14.01 2.63
C SER A 13 7.48 13.28 1.40
N ASP A 14 8.27 12.34 0.84
CA ASP A 14 7.82 11.53 -0.28
C ASP A 14 6.84 10.45 0.19
N LEU A 15 5.55 10.70 -0.07
CA LEU A 15 4.46 9.80 0.26
C LEU A 15 4.67 8.38 -0.29
N THR A 16 5.32 8.23 -1.45
CA THR A 16 5.61 6.94 -2.07
C THR A 16 6.58 6.14 -1.20
N LYS A 17 7.67 6.77 -0.77
CA LYS A 17 8.68 6.14 0.09
C LYS A 17 8.12 5.84 1.48
N VAL A 18 7.39 6.78 2.07
CA VAL A 18 6.73 6.58 3.36
C VAL A 18 5.80 5.37 3.29
N THR A 19 4.98 5.29 2.24
CA THR A 19 4.04 4.18 2.07
C THR A 19 4.76 2.86 1.84
N LYS A 20 5.77 2.81 0.96
CA LYS A 20 6.55 1.58 0.75
C LYS A 20 7.20 1.08 2.03
N THR A 21 7.85 1.97 2.77
CA THR A 21 8.49 1.63 4.06
C THR A 21 7.46 1.09 5.05
N PHE A 22 6.33 1.78 5.21
CA PHE A 22 5.25 1.34 6.08
C PHE A 22 4.72 -0.05 5.69
N LEU A 23 4.47 -0.29 4.40
CA LEU A 23 3.93 -1.57 3.93
C LEU A 23 4.92 -2.74 4.09
N TYR A 24 6.23 -2.50 3.98
CA TYR A 24 7.24 -3.50 4.34
C TYR A 24 7.29 -3.76 5.86
N GLN A 25 7.17 -2.71 6.68
CA GLN A 25 7.22 -2.84 8.15
C GLN A 25 6.07 -3.66 8.71
N ILE A 26 4.88 -3.55 8.12
CA ILE A 26 3.70 -4.34 8.54
C ILE A 26 3.62 -5.72 7.86
N GLY A 27 4.59 -6.06 7.00
CA GLY A 27 4.62 -7.32 6.26
C GLY A 27 3.59 -7.44 5.13
N TYR A 28 2.99 -6.34 4.69
CA TYR A 28 2.07 -6.32 3.54
C TYR A 28 2.82 -6.53 2.22
N LEU A 29 3.98 -5.87 2.06
CA LEU A 29 4.92 -6.17 0.98
C LEU A 29 5.97 -7.17 1.49
N SER A 30 6.20 -8.23 0.70
CA SER A 30 7.24 -9.21 0.99
C SER A 30 8.48 -8.94 0.14
N LYS A 31 9.69 -9.16 0.70
CA LYS A 31 10.96 -8.89 -0.01
C LYS A 31 11.23 -9.86 -1.16
N GLY A 32 10.52 -11.00 -1.22
CA GLY A 32 10.70 -12.04 -2.23
C GLY A 32 9.61 -12.11 -3.31
N ALA A 33 8.63 -11.21 -3.27
CA ALA A 33 7.55 -11.13 -4.27
C ALA A 33 7.60 -9.78 -4.96
N ASP A 34 7.10 -9.70 -6.20
CA ASP A 34 6.96 -8.44 -6.91
C ASP A 34 6.00 -7.52 -6.11
N PRO A 35 6.50 -6.40 -5.55
CA PRO A 35 5.70 -5.53 -4.72
C PRO A 35 4.79 -4.60 -5.54
N GLU A 36 4.91 -4.57 -6.87
CA GLU A 36 4.28 -3.56 -7.71
C GLU A 36 2.76 -3.57 -7.61
N ILE A 37 2.12 -4.72 -7.82
CA ILE A 37 0.66 -4.84 -7.78
C ILE A 37 0.10 -4.55 -6.37
N PRO A 38 0.57 -5.19 -5.28
CA PRO A 38 0.07 -4.86 -3.93
C PRO A 38 0.31 -3.40 -3.55
N PHE A 39 1.48 -2.83 -3.92
CA PHE A 39 1.76 -1.42 -3.67
C PHE A 39 0.76 -0.52 -4.38
N ARG A 40 0.49 -0.76 -5.67
CA ARG A 40 -0.47 0.03 -6.44
C ARG A 40 -1.88 -0.09 -5.88
N ILE A 41 -2.33 -1.28 -5.49
CA ILE A 41 -3.63 -1.47 -4.83
C ILE A 41 -3.74 -0.55 -3.61
N PHE A 42 -2.75 -0.61 -2.71
CA PHE A 42 -2.81 0.19 -1.49
C PHE A 42 -2.66 1.68 -1.77
N PHE A 43 -1.67 2.08 -2.56
CA PHE A 43 -1.33 3.49 -2.77
C PHE A 43 -2.34 4.20 -3.68
N ASP A 44 -2.64 3.62 -4.84
CA ASP A 44 -3.47 4.28 -5.84
C ASP A 44 -4.96 4.21 -5.50
N PHE A 45 -5.43 3.13 -4.86
CA PHE A 45 -6.86 2.95 -4.61
C PHE A 45 -7.23 3.29 -3.16
N PHE A 46 -6.49 2.79 -2.16
CA PHE A 46 -6.88 3.00 -0.77
C PHE A 46 -6.36 4.31 -0.18
N LEU A 47 -5.08 4.63 -0.38
CA LEU A 47 -4.47 5.82 0.23
C LEU A 47 -4.93 7.12 -0.44
N LYS A 48 -4.96 7.16 -1.78
CA LYS A 48 -5.44 8.34 -2.54
C LYS A 48 -6.95 8.53 -2.48
N HIS A 49 -7.72 7.46 -2.26
CA HIS A 49 -9.19 7.51 -2.23
C HIS A 49 -9.77 6.78 -1.00
N PRO A 50 -9.48 7.26 0.23
CA PRO A 50 -9.80 6.54 1.47
C PRO A 50 -11.29 6.39 1.76
N THR A 51 -12.13 7.22 1.15
CA THR A 51 -13.59 7.18 1.32
C THR A 51 -14.31 6.43 0.20
N LYS A 52 -13.59 6.00 -0.85
CA LYS A 52 -14.19 5.29 -1.97
C LYS A 52 -14.25 3.80 -1.66
N ALA A 53 -15.45 3.24 -1.72
CA ALA A 53 -15.62 1.79 -1.77
C ALA A 53 -15.27 1.31 -3.18
N TRP A 54 -14.22 0.50 -3.31
CA TRP A 54 -13.76 -0.03 -4.58
C TRP A 54 -14.31 -1.44 -4.82
N MET A 55 -14.74 -1.71 -6.04
CA MET A 55 -15.09 -3.06 -6.48
C MET A 55 -13.83 -3.81 -6.91
N VAL A 56 -13.76 -5.12 -6.65
CA VAL A 56 -12.58 -5.93 -7.03
C VAL A 56 -12.38 -5.91 -8.54
N GLU A 57 -13.47 -5.96 -9.30
CA GLU A 57 -13.48 -5.90 -10.76
C GLU A 57 -12.94 -4.56 -11.28
N GLU A 58 -13.28 -3.46 -10.61
CA GLU A 58 -12.79 -2.12 -10.95
C GLU A 58 -11.27 -2.04 -10.78
N ILE A 59 -10.75 -2.51 -9.63
CA ILE A 59 -9.31 -2.54 -9.36
C ILE A 59 -8.59 -3.45 -10.38
N ALA A 60 -9.13 -4.64 -10.66
CA ALA A 60 -8.53 -5.58 -11.60
C ALA A 60 -8.46 -5.01 -13.03
N ASN A 61 -9.53 -4.34 -13.48
CA ASN A 61 -9.58 -3.68 -14.78
C ASN A 61 -8.55 -2.55 -14.90
N GLU A 62 -8.46 -1.68 -13.89
CA GLU A 62 -7.50 -0.56 -13.86
C GLU A 62 -6.03 -1.04 -13.81
N LEU A 63 -5.78 -2.13 -13.08
CA LEU A 63 -4.44 -2.71 -12.99
C LEU A 63 -4.09 -3.62 -14.18
N LYS A 64 -5.05 -3.93 -15.06
CA LYS A 64 -4.91 -4.88 -16.18
C LYS A 64 -4.42 -6.25 -15.72
N VAL A 65 -4.92 -6.70 -14.57
CA VAL A 65 -4.59 -8.00 -13.98
C VAL A 65 -5.83 -8.89 -13.92
N SER A 66 -5.64 -10.20 -14.02
CA SER A 66 -6.69 -11.17 -13.73
C SER A 66 -6.78 -11.43 -12.23
N LYS A 67 -7.96 -11.80 -11.76
CA LYS A 67 -8.12 -12.35 -10.40
C LYS A 67 -7.29 -13.64 -10.29
N PRO A 68 -6.56 -13.86 -9.17
CA PRO A 68 -5.95 -15.15 -8.88
C PRO A 68 -7.01 -16.24 -8.65
#